data_AF-A0A934WUG9-F1
#
_entry.id   AF-A0A934WUG9-F1
#
_cell.length_a   1.000
_cell.length_b   1.000
_cell.length_c   1.000
_cell.angle_alpha   90.00
_cell.angle_beta   90.00
_cell.angle_gamma   90.00
#
_symmetry.space_group_name_H-M   'P 1'
#
loop_
_entity.id
_entity.type
_entity.pdbx_description
1 polymer ?
#
loop_
_entity_poly.entity_id
_entity_poly.type
_entity_poly.pdbx_seq_one_letter_code
_entity_poly.pdbx_strand_id
1 'polypeptide(L)'
;MADRSKVIFGNQMSAKDYKKALEKKKSYLRQFGDDSKAAYSAKLVENATLYEPLGVYDIRVNEGEGEIPFDTEKGIIVGNIRMGFGHYRISIAMASAAKALGYTPYWMDLNSYKDTTCTKVIGKQNDLYSFGSRLSQKLPLFNKLVWEPMNYEGFRQLSYNAADQKNAELMAPVFHSIPKDIPLIGTHVWPAQAALHAGMEHVVNAIPDNWPMALHLAEGATHTIQTHQSYMGYRILNGFKKKEVLNPMPAEDLVYTGHYIDHELVANIEKDCDARLARKKNGEPMRFLMSIGGAGAQRELFAAVIKYLLPAVKAKKAALYVNVGDYKAVWDELCRDIPELAEISTTHFNDWADTNAFAQDAIVGNVEGIHAFWHENIFEAVYCTNLLMRSADVLLTKPSELAFYPIPKLFLKRIGGHEKWGAIHSAEMGDGSLECEDVPHTLQMIKLFLEEEATLKYMCDRIKANKVSGLYDGAYEVVKLAMAKKSK
;
A
#
# COMPACT_ATOMS: atom_id res chain seq x y z
N MET A 1 4.62 21.98 22.93
CA MET A 1 5.01 21.09 21.81
C MET A 1 5.99 21.83 20.92
N ALA A 2 7.01 21.15 20.40
CA ALA A 2 7.89 21.70 19.38
C ALA A 2 7.11 22.00 18.09
N ASP A 3 7.41 23.10 17.41
CA ASP A 3 6.78 23.42 16.13
C ASP A 3 7.43 22.62 14.99
N ARG A 4 6.84 21.46 14.72
CA ARG A 4 7.30 20.45 13.77
C ARG A 4 7.32 20.92 12.31
N SER A 5 6.66 22.03 12.00
CA SER A 5 6.67 22.62 10.64
C SER A 5 7.77 23.66 10.45
N LYS A 6 8.40 24.11 11.55
CA LYS A 6 9.42 25.17 11.52
C LYS A 6 10.83 24.61 11.40
N VAL A 7 11.07 23.43 11.98
CA VAL A 7 12.34 22.68 11.90
C VAL A 7 12.01 21.24 11.60
N ILE A 8 12.60 20.68 10.55
CA ILE A 8 12.40 19.29 10.12
C ILE A 8 13.77 18.60 10.06
N PHE A 9 14.02 17.63 10.94
CA PHE A 9 15.27 16.89 11.09
C PHE A 9 16.49 17.83 11.20
N GLY A 10 16.37 18.87 12.03
CA GLY A 10 17.42 19.88 12.20
C GLY A 10 17.57 20.88 11.05
N ASN A 11 16.66 20.88 10.07
CA ASN A 11 16.66 21.85 8.97
C ASN A 11 15.62 22.96 9.20
N GLN A 12 16.09 24.20 9.32
CA GLN A 12 15.23 25.37 9.53
C GLN A 12 14.47 25.75 8.26
N MET A 13 13.14 25.79 8.35
CA MET A 13 12.29 26.28 7.27
C MET A 13 12.39 27.80 7.13
N SER A 14 12.31 28.29 5.89
CA SER A 14 12.31 29.73 5.61
C SER A 14 11.06 30.39 6.21
N ALA A 15 11.17 31.65 6.63
CA ALA A 15 10.02 32.40 7.16
C ALA A 15 8.85 32.46 6.15
N LYS A 16 9.16 32.49 4.85
CA LYS A 16 8.19 32.47 3.76
C LYS A 16 7.42 31.15 3.70
N ASP A 17 8.12 30.03 3.72
CA ASP A 17 7.48 28.70 3.62
C ASP A 17 6.69 28.39 4.90
N TYR A 18 7.22 28.76 6.06
CA TYR A 18 6.50 28.63 7.32
C TYR A 18 5.23 29.50 7.36
N LYS A 19 5.28 30.75 6.88
CA LYS A 19 4.09 31.61 6.75
C LYS A 19 3.04 30.99 5.83
N LYS A 20 3.45 30.41 4.69
CA LYS A 20 2.53 29.69 3.78
C LYS A 20 1.88 28.49 4.45
N ALA A 21 2.62 27.73 5.26
CA ALA A 21 2.08 26.61 6.02
C ALA A 21 0.98 27.08 6.99
N LEU A 22 1.19 28.19 7.71
CA LEU A 22 0.19 28.80 8.59
C LEU A 22 -1.05 29.27 7.82
N GLU A 23 -0.86 29.90 6.66
CA GLU A 23 -1.95 30.35 5.80
C GLU A 23 -2.78 29.17 5.27
N LYS A 24 -2.14 28.06 4.87
CA LYS A 24 -2.81 26.83 4.43
C LYS A 24 -3.70 26.25 5.54
N LYS A 25 -3.16 26.11 6.77
CA LYS A 25 -3.94 25.65 7.93
C LYS A 25 -5.13 26.57 8.20
N LYS A 26 -4.93 27.89 8.19
CA LYS A 26 -6.00 28.88 8.39
C LYS A 26 -7.09 28.78 7.32
N SER A 27 -6.70 28.48 6.08
CA SER A 27 -7.66 28.26 4.99
C SER A 27 -8.52 27.02 5.25
N TYR A 28 -7.92 25.91 5.69
CA TYR A 28 -8.66 24.69 6.01
C TYR A 28 -9.57 24.86 7.23
N LEU A 29 -9.13 25.58 8.26
CA LEU A 29 -10.00 25.93 9.39
C LEU A 29 -11.25 26.71 8.96
N ARG A 30 -11.07 27.70 8.07
CA ARG A 30 -12.21 28.46 7.51
C ARG A 30 -13.16 27.59 6.68
N GLN A 31 -12.62 26.61 5.98
CA GLN A 31 -13.38 25.78 5.05
C GLN A 31 -14.12 24.63 5.75
N PHE A 32 -13.49 23.99 6.74
CA PHE A 32 -13.98 22.74 7.33
C PHE A 32 -14.42 22.86 8.78
N GLY A 33 -14.14 23.99 9.43
CA GLY A 33 -14.39 24.23 10.85
C GLY A 33 -13.14 24.05 11.71
N ASP A 34 -13.28 24.40 13.00
CA ASP A 34 -12.25 24.22 14.03
C ASP A 34 -12.80 23.31 15.13
N ASP A 35 -12.31 22.09 15.17
CA ASP A 35 -12.60 21.08 16.20
C ASP A 35 -11.38 20.83 17.09
N SER A 36 -10.40 21.74 17.14
CA SER A 36 -9.17 21.58 17.93
C SER A 36 -9.41 21.35 19.44
N LYS A 37 -10.57 21.78 19.95
CA LYS A 37 -11.00 21.59 21.34
C LYS A 37 -12.00 20.45 21.53
N ALA A 38 -12.33 19.70 20.48
CA ALA A 38 -13.26 18.58 20.58
C ALA A 38 -12.63 17.46 21.43
N ALA A 39 -13.49 16.85 22.26
CA ALA A 39 -13.19 15.68 23.06
C ALA A 39 -14.06 14.52 22.53
N TYR A 40 -13.70 13.99 21.36
CA TYR A 40 -14.44 12.89 20.76
C TYR A 40 -14.31 11.63 21.60
N SER A 41 -15.40 10.88 21.81
CA SER A 41 -15.28 9.53 22.39
C SER A 41 -14.51 8.61 21.44
N ALA A 42 -13.90 7.55 21.97
CA ALA A 42 -13.30 6.49 21.17
C ALA A 42 -13.76 5.13 21.72
N LYS A 43 -14.13 4.21 20.84
CA LYS A 43 -14.50 2.84 21.19
C LYS A 43 -13.88 1.83 20.23
N LEU A 44 -13.64 0.62 20.72
CA LEU A 44 -13.21 -0.51 19.92
C LEU A 44 -14.42 -1.34 19.48
N VAL A 45 -14.43 -1.75 18.22
CA VAL A 45 -15.43 -2.66 17.63
C VAL A 45 -14.70 -3.70 16.79
N GLU A 46 -15.11 -4.95 16.83
CA GLU A 46 -14.57 -5.99 15.93
C GLU A 46 -14.72 -5.55 14.46
N ASN A 47 -13.64 -5.57 13.68
CA ASN A 47 -13.71 -5.23 12.27
C ASN A 47 -14.47 -6.32 11.50
N ALA A 48 -15.50 -5.93 10.75
CA ALA A 48 -16.40 -6.87 10.08
C ALA A 48 -15.71 -7.85 9.11
N THR A 49 -14.59 -7.45 8.49
CA THR A 49 -13.89 -8.26 7.48
C THR A 49 -12.57 -8.82 8.03
N LEU A 50 -11.84 -8.03 8.82
CA LEU A 50 -10.46 -8.33 9.23
C LEU A 50 -10.35 -8.91 10.65
N TYR A 51 -11.45 -8.94 11.42
CA TYR A 51 -11.39 -9.49 12.79
C TYR A 51 -11.12 -10.99 12.80
N GLU A 52 -11.88 -11.78 12.04
CA GLU A 52 -11.67 -13.23 11.99
C GLU A 52 -10.26 -13.59 11.50
N PRO A 53 -9.77 -13.08 10.35
CA PRO A 53 -8.47 -13.50 9.84
C PRO A 53 -7.29 -12.88 10.60
N LEU A 54 -7.42 -11.65 11.11
CA LEU A 54 -6.28 -10.87 11.62
C LEU A 54 -6.44 -10.36 13.06
N GLY A 55 -7.58 -10.59 13.70
CA GLY A 55 -7.86 -10.12 15.06
C GLY A 55 -7.94 -8.58 15.18
N VAL A 56 -8.35 -7.90 14.12
CA VAL A 56 -8.39 -6.43 14.04
C VAL A 56 -9.64 -5.86 14.71
N TYR A 57 -9.45 -4.86 15.57
CA TYR A 57 -10.54 -4.01 16.07
C TYR A 57 -10.47 -2.62 15.44
N ASP A 58 -11.60 -2.10 14.97
CA ASP A 58 -11.71 -0.72 14.52
C ASP A 58 -11.75 0.24 15.72
N ILE A 59 -10.97 1.32 15.65
CA ILE A 59 -11.14 2.49 16.51
C ILE A 59 -12.22 3.38 15.89
N ARG A 60 -13.40 3.40 16.51
CA ARG A 60 -14.52 4.26 16.14
C ARG A 60 -14.51 5.52 16.99
N VAL A 61 -14.56 6.68 16.33
CA VAL A 61 -14.46 8.00 16.98
C VAL A 61 -15.81 8.70 16.91
N ASN A 62 -16.23 9.31 18.03
CA ASN A 62 -17.48 10.04 18.19
C ASN A 62 -18.75 9.17 18.04
N GLU A 63 -18.67 7.90 18.42
CA GLU A 63 -19.78 6.93 18.34
C GLU A 63 -20.22 6.40 19.72
N GLY A 64 -20.08 7.20 20.77
CA GLY A 64 -20.39 6.83 22.15
C GLY A 64 -19.26 6.04 22.83
N GLU A 65 -19.59 5.41 23.96
CA GLU A 65 -18.67 4.54 24.73
C GLU A 65 -18.71 3.10 24.20
N GLY A 66 -17.60 2.37 24.40
CA GLY A 66 -17.49 0.96 24.04
C GLY A 66 -17.31 0.06 25.25
N GLU A 67 -17.69 -1.21 25.10
CA GLU A 67 -17.51 -2.23 26.14
C GLU A 67 -16.11 -2.85 26.13
N ILE A 68 -15.43 -2.81 24.98
CA ILE A 68 -14.10 -3.39 24.80
C ILE A 68 -13.04 -2.36 25.21
N PRO A 69 -12.26 -2.61 26.28
CA PRO A 69 -11.21 -1.69 26.70
C PRO A 69 -9.99 -1.79 25.77
N PHE A 70 -9.23 -0.70 25.68
CA PHE A 70 -7.91 -0.72 25.07
C PHE A 70 -6.94 -1.55 25.94
N ASP A 71 -6.26 -2.51 25.31
CA ASP A 71 -5.15 -3.24 25.91
C ASP A 71 -3.89 -2.36 25.78
N THR A 72 -3.53 -1.70 26.87
CA THR A 72 -2.33 -0.87 26.88
C THR A 72 -1.05 -1.69 26.88
N GLU A 73 -1.07 -3.00 27.15
CA GLU A 73 0.10 -3.89 27.14
C GLU A 73 0.42 -4.42 25.75
N LYS A 74 -0.58 -5.01 25.08
CA LYS A 74 -0.43 -5.70 23.79
C LYS A 74 -1.06 -4.97 22.61
N GLY A 75 -1.80 -3.89 22.85
CA GLY A 75 -2.40 -3.08 21.80
C GLY A 75 -1.35 -2.41 20.92
N ILE A 76 -1.63 -2.34 19.62
CA ILE A 76 -0.84 -1.57 18.66
C ILE A 76 -1.77 -0.94 17.64
N ILE A 77 -1.61 0.37 17.42
CA ILE A 77 -2.47 1.11 16.47
C ILE A 77 -1.83 1.08 15.09
N VAL A 78 -2.61 0.69 14.09
CA VAL A 78 -2.29 0.80 12.66
C VAL A 78 -3.09 1.95 12.07
N GLY A 79 -2.46 3.12 12.01
CA GLY A 79 -3.06 4.34 11.50
C GLY A 79 -2.94 4.45 9.98
N ASN A 80 -4.07 4.68 9.30
CA ASN A 80 -4.13 4.66 7.84
C ASN A 80 -5.13 5.67 7.28
N ILE A 81 -5.14 5.77 5.94
CA ILE A 81 -6.08 6.57 5.15
C ILE A 81 -6.42 5.85 3.84
N ARG A 82 -7.52 6.25 3.21
CA ARG A 82 -7.89 5.87 1.84
C ARG A 82 -7.35 6.89 0.83
N MET A 83 -6.21 6.56 0.23
CA MET A 83 -5.70 7.15 -1.02
C MET A 83 -5.23 6.03 -1.95
N GLY A 84 -6.17 5.39 -2.65
CA GLY A 84 -5.94 4.13 -3.37
C GLY A 84 -5.86 2.91 -2.45
N PHE A 85 -5.32 1.81 -2.96
CA PHE A 85 -5.23 0.52 -2.23
C PHE A 85 -3.94 0.34 -1.43
N GLY A 86 -2.89 1.11 -1.73
CA GLY A 86 -1.53 0.90 -1.21
C GLY A 86 -1.43 0.98 0.32
N HIS A 87 -1.97 2.04 0.91
CA HIS A 87 -1.89 2.24 2.37
C HIS A 87 -2.65 1.18 3.15
N TYR A 88 -3.83 0.76 2.66
CA TYR A 88 -4.58 -0.33 3.28
C TYR A 88 -3.83 -1.66 3.18
N ARG A 89 -3.21 -1.95 2.04
CA ARG A 89 -2.40 -3.16 1.86
C ARG A 89 -1.26 -3.24 2.89
N ILE A 90 -0.51 -2.15 3.07
CA ILE A 90 0.55 -2.08 4.07
C ILE A 90 -0.02 -2.20 5.49
N SER A 91 -1.19 -1.61 5.74
CA SER A 91 -1.87 -1.71 7.03
C SER A 91 -2.31 -3.13 7.37
N ILE A 92 -2.80 -3.88 6.38
CA ILE A 92 -3.10 -5.31 6.51
C ILE A 92 -1.80 -6.07 6.85
N ALA A 93 -0.69 -5.78 6.17
CA ALA A 93 0.59 -6.42 6.48
C ALA A 93 1.05 -6.16 7.93
N MET A 94 0.91 -4.92 8.42
CA MET A 94 1.22 -4.58 9.81
C MET A 94 0.30 -5.29 10.82
N ALA A 95 -1.00 -5.34 10.54
CA ALA A 95 -1.98 -6.02 11.39
C ALA A 95 -1.72 -7.54 11.42
N SER A 96 -1.46 -8.14 10.28
CA SER A 96 -1.11 -9.55 10.11
C SER A 96 0.16 -9.92 10.90
N ALA A 97 1.23 -9.11 10.76
CA ALA A 97 2.46 -9.30 11.53
C ALA A 97 2.26 -9.09 13.05
N ALA A 98 1.47 -8.09 13.45
CA ALA A 98 1.15 -7.84 14.86
C ALA A 98 0.42 -9.04 15.49
N LYS A 99 -0.61 -9.55 14.81
CA LYS A 99 -1.35 -10.73 15.25
C LYS A 99 -0.44 -11.95 15.39
N ALA A 100 0.42 -12.20 14.40
CA ALA A 100 1.37 -13.32 14.42
C ALA A 100 2.39 -13.23 15.56
N LEU A 101 2.74 -12.01 15.98
CA LEU A 101 3.62 -11.76 17.14
C LEU A 101 2.87 -11.78 18.48
N GLY A 102 1.55 -12.00 18.49
CA GLY A 102 0.73 -12.07 19.70
C GLY A 102 0.24 -10.72 20.22
N TYR A 103 0.28 -9.67 19.39
CA TYR A 103 -0.26 -8.34 19.69
C TYR A 103 -1.68 -8.18 19.18
N THR A 104 -2.37 -7.14 19.68
CA THR A 104 -3.76 -6.82 19.32
C THR A 104 -3.78 -5.60 18.40
N PRO A 105 -4.00 -5.78 17.08
CA PRO A 105 -3.99 -4.66 16.14
C PRO A 105 -5.29 -3.84 16.22
N TYR A 106 -5.14 -2.52 16.35
CA TYR A 106 -6.22 -1.53 16.33
C TYR A 106 -6.18 -0.71 15.04
N TRP A 107 -7.24 -0.78 14.26
CA TRP A 107 -7.35 -0.09 12.98
C TRP A 107 -7.84 1.33 13.16
N MET A 108 -7.00 2.30 12.79
CA MET A 108 -7.35 3.72 12.87
C MET A 108 -7.39 4.34 11.48
N ASP A 109 -8.55 4.20 10.82
CA ASP A 109 -8.81 4.80 9.51
C ASP A 109 -9.35 6.22 9.65
N LEU A 110 -8.51 7.21 9.36
CA LEU A 110 -8.89 8.61 9.48
C LEU A 110 -9.96 9.04 8.47
N ASN A 111 -10.25 8.23 7.44
CA ASN A 111 -11.36 8.49 6.51
C ASN A 111 -12.72 8.09 7.09
N SER A 112 -12.76 7.34 8.19
CA SER A 112 -14.01 6.82 8.76
C SER A 112 -14.75 7.81 9.68
N TYR A 113 -14.12 8.93 10.07
CA TYR A 113 -14.63 9.88 11.07
C TYR A 113 -15.39 11.06 10.44
N LYS A 114 -16.44 10.77 9.67
CA LYS A 114 -17.13 11.69 8.72
C LYS A 114 -17.39 13.12 9.23
N ASP A 115 -17.73 13.30 10.50
CA ASP A 115 -18.11 14.61 11.04
C ASP A 115 -16.91 15.48 11.48
N THR A 116 -15.71 14.90 11.53
CA THR A 116 -14.50 15.56 12.00
C THR A 116 -13.85 16.45 10.94
N THR A 117 -13.12 17.48 11.37
CA THR A 117 -12.26 18.26 10.47
C THR A 117 -11.19 17.38 9.83
N CYS A 118 -10.67 16.41 10.59
CA CYS A 118 -9.71 15.42 10.12
C CYS A 118 -10.14 14.77 8.79
N THR A 119 -11.30 14.11 8.78
CA THR A 119 -11.81 13.42 7.60
C THR A 119 -12.12 14.37 6.44
N LYS A 120 -12.64 15.57 6.72
CA LYS A 120 -12.93 16.58 5.69
C LYS A 120 -11.67 17.07 4.98
N VAL A 121 -10.59 17.31 5.73
CA VAL A 121 -9.28 17.71 5.18
C VAL A 121 -8.71 16.59 4.31
N ILE A 122 -8.76 15.35 4.78
CA ILE A 122 -8.29 14.16 4.03
C ILE A 122 -9.11 13.98 2.75
N GLY A 123 -10.44 14.04 2.85
CA GLY A 123 -11.35 13.92 1.72
C GLY A 123 -11.05 14.94 0.62
N LYS A 124 -10.84 16.21 0.98
CA LYS A 124 -10.47 17.25 0.01
C LYS A 124 -9.17 16.94 -0.72
N GLN A 125 -8.15 16.46 -0.01
CA GLN A 125 -6.86 16.13 -0.61
C GLN A 125 -6.96 14.91 -1.53
N ASN A 126 -7.71 13.89 -1.13
CA ASN A 126 -7.97 12.71 -1.95
C ASN A 126 -8.75 13.06 -3.23
N ASP A 127 -9.75 13.93 -3.15
CA ASP A 127 -10.51 14.39 -4.31
C ASP A 127 -9.63 15.14 -5.32
N LEU A 128 -8.75 16.02 -4.82
CA LEU A 128 -7.80 16.76 -5.67
C LEU A 128 -6.80 15.83 -6.35
N TYR A 129 -6.27 14.85 -5.61
CA TYR A 129 -5.34 13.85 -6.16
C TYR A 129 -6.04 12.99 -7.23
N SER A 130 -7.23 12.45 -6.91
CA SER A 130 -8.01 11.63 -7.83
C SER A 130 -8.40 12.39 -9.09
N PHE A 131 -8.79 13.66 -8.96
CA PHE A 131 -9.06 14.53 -10.10
C PHE A 131 -7.82 14.71 -10.98
N GLY A 132 -6.68 15.06 -10.38
CA GLY A 132 -5.43 15.27 -11.12
C GLY A 132 -4.92 14.00 -11.81
N SER A 133 -5.01 12.84 -11.17
CA SER A 133 -4.66 11.54 -11.74
C SER A 133 -5.54 11.17 -12.93
N ARG A 134 -6.87 11.36 -12.83
CA ARG A 134 -7.77 11.12 -13.97
C ARG A 134 -7.49 12.08 -15.12
N LEU A 135 -7.14 13.33 -14.82
CA LEU A 135 -6.84 14.33 -15.85
C LEU A 135 -5.51 14.02 -16.55
N SER A 136 -4.50 13.52 -15.84
CA SER A 136 -3.20 13.15 -16.41
C SER A 136 -3.29 11.95 -17.36
N GLN A 137 -4.17 10.99 -17.07
CA GLN A 137 -4.44 9.87 -17.96
C GLN A 137 -5.12 10.30 -19.27
N LYS A 138 -5.97 11.34 -19.23
CA LYS A 138 -6.71 11.83 -20.41
C LYS A 138 -5.93 12.85 -21.24
N LEU A 139 -5.06 13.64 -20.62
CA LEU A 139 -4.37 14.78 -21.25
C LEU A 139 -2.84 14.65 -21.15
N PRO A 140 -2.16 14.17 -22.21
CA PRO A 140 -0.70 13.96 -22.18
C PRO A 140 0.11 15.22 -21.85
N LEU A 141 -0.33 16.40 -22.31
CA LEU A 141 0.33 17.68 -22.00
C LEU A 141 0.18 18.06 -20.53
N PHE A 142 -0.98 17.85 -19.92
CA PHE A 142 -1.17 18.07 -18.48
C PHE A 142 -0.31 17.11 -17.67
N ASN A 143 -0.23 15.84 -18.09
CA ASN A 143 0.64 14.88 -17.43
C ASN A 143 2.09 15.35 -17.42
N LYS A 144 2.63 15.69 -18.60
CA LYS A 144 4.02 16.09 -18.78
C LYS A 144 4.38 17.41 -18.10
N LEU A 145 3.47 18.40 -18.12
CA LEU A 145 3.77 19.76 -17.65
C LEU A 145 3.37 20.03 -16.20
N VAL A 146 2.44 19.27 -15.64
CA VAL A 146 1.87 19.53 -14.31
C VAL A 146 1.92 18.32 -13.40
N TRP A 147 1.33 17.19 -13.80
CA TRP A 147 1.17 16.03 -12.92
C TRP A 147 2.50 15.34 -12.58
N GLU A 148 3.32 15.01 -13.59
CA GLU A 148 4.64 14.41 -13.36
C GLU A 148 5.58 15.33 -12.58
N PRO A 149 5.76 16.62 -12.94
CA PRO A 149 6.61 17.52 -12.15
C PRO A 149 6.17 17.67 -10.70
N MET A 150 4.85 17.69 -10.43
CA MET A 150 4.32 17.75 -9.06
C MET A 150 4.65 16.47 -8.28
N ASN A 151 4.37 15.30 -8.85
CA ASN A 151 4.61 14.02 -8.18
C ASN A 151 6.10 13.75 -7.99
N TYR A 152 6.92 14.06 -9.00
CA TYR A 152 8.33 13.73 -8.97
C TYR A 152 9.18 14.74 -8.20
N GLU A 153 8.89 16.05 -8.28
CA GLU A 153 9.71 17.10 -7.65
C GLU A 153 8.96 17.94 -6.61
N GLY A 154 7.66 18.16 -6.80
CA GLY A 154 6.83 18.95 -5.87
C GLY A 154 6.74 18.30 -4.49
N PHE A 155 6.32 17.03 -4.44
CA PHE A 155 6.20 16.25 -3.20
C PHE A 155 7.55 15.93 -2.53
N ARG A 156 8.67 16.13 -3.22
CA ARG A 156 10.00 15.99 -2.63
C ARG A 156 10.37 17.13 -1.69
N GLN A 157 9.75 18.31 -1.80
CA GLN A 157 10.26 19.49 -1.11
C GLN A 157 9.86 19.54 0.38
N LEU A 158 10.80 19.89 1.26
CA LEU A 158 10.50 20.15 2.69
C LEU A 158 9.46 21.26 2.89
N SER A 159 9.37 22.22 1.97
CA SER A 159 8.34 23.27 2.03
C SER A 159 6.92 22.72 1.83
N TYR A 160 6.77 21.63 1.06
CA TYR A 160 5.52 20.91 0.95
C TYR A 160 5.20 20.19 2.26
N ASN A 161 6.18 19.44 2.79
CA ASN A 161 6.03 18.73 4.06
C ASN A 161 5.69 19.67 5.23
N ALA A 162 6.34 20.83 5.33
CA ALA A 162 6.06 21.81 6.38
C ALA A 162 4.59 22.26 6.37
N ALA A 163 4.00 22.42 5.18
CA ALA A 163 2.59 22.77 5.04
C ALA A 163 1.66 21.61 5.42
N ASP A 164 2.02 20.38 5.09
CA ASP A 164 1.25 19.19 5.44
C ASP A 164 1.32 18.88 6.93
N GLN A 165 2.51 18.94 7.53
CA GLN A 165 2.70 18.84 8.98
C GLN A 165 1.85 19.88 9.73
N LYS A 166 1.79 21.12 9.22
CA LYS A 166 0.98 22.19 9.85
C LYS A 166 -0.52 21.90 9.75
N ASN A 167 -0.97 21.27 8.67
CA ASN A 167 -2.36 20.85 8.51
C ASN A 167 -2.70 19.63 9.37
N ALA A 168 -1.75 18.73 9.63
CA ALA A 168 -1.96 17.55 10.48
C ALA A 168 -2.31 17.93 11.93
N GLU A 169 -2.01 19.14 12.38
CA GLU A 169 -2.53 19.69 13.65
C GLU A 169 -4.07 19.70 13.69
N LEU A 170 -4.75 19.79 12.54
CA LEU A 170 -6.23 19.72 12.43
C LEU A 170 -6.75 18.28 12.52
N MET A 171 -5.87 17.30 12.43
CA MET A 171 -6.20 15.88 12.51
C MET A 171 -5.96 15.32 13.92
N ALA A 172 -5.23 16.03 14.78
CA ALA A 172 -4.93 15.61 16.14
C ALA A 172 -6.16 15.29 17.03
N PRO A 173 -7.32 15.99 16.92
CA PRO A 173 -8.44 15.78 17.85
C PRO A 173 -8.98 14.35 17.92
N VAL A 174 -8.91 13.59 16.82
CA VAL A 174 -9.42 12.21 16.78
C VAL A 174 -8.56 11.23 17.58
N PHE A 175 -7.37 11.65 18.01
CA PHE A 175 -6.46 10.88 18.86
C PHE A 175 -6.58 11.26 20.34
N HIS A 176 -7.33 12.30 20.71
CA HIS A 176 -7.32 12.84 22.08
C HIS A 176 -7.70 11.80 23.14
N SER A 177 -8.74 10.99 22.86
CA SER A 177 -9.26 9.96 23.77
C SER A 177 -8.58 8.60 23.64
N ILE A 178 -7.52 8.50 22.82
CA ILE A 178 -6.73 7.29 22.66
C ILE A 178 -5.62 7.27 23.71
N PRO A 179 -5.37 6.14 24.42
CA PRO A 179 -4.25 6.01 25.35
C PRO A 179 -2.91 6.32 24.67
N LYS A 180 -2.10 7.19 25.29
CA LYS A 180 -0.92 7.80 24.66
C LYS A 180 0.32 6.90 24.60
N ASP A 181 0.32 5.90 25.47
CA ASP A 181 1.34 4.87 25.64
C ASP A 181 1.19 3.69 24.67
N ILE A 182 0.04 3.57 23.98
CA ILE A 182 -0.13 2.58 22.92
C ILE A 182 0.69 3.00 21.69
N PRO A 183 1.57 2.15 21.15
CA PRO A 183 2.37 2.50 20.00
C PRO A 183 1.52 2.58 18.73
N LEU A 184 1.89 3.50 17.85
CA LEU A 184 1.24 3.73 16.58
C LEU A 184 2.20 3.51 15.42
N ILE A 185 1.77 2.71 14.45
CA ILE A 185 2.37 2.58 13.13
C ILE A 185 1.48 3.33 12.14
N GLY A 186 1.98 4.44 11.58
CA GLY A 186 1.36 5.13 10.47
C GLY A 186 1.78 4.50 9.15
N THR A 187 0.84 3.97 8.36
CA THR A 187 1.07 3.44 7.00
C THR A 187 0.84 4.50 5.90
N HIS A 188 0.46 5.69 6.36
CA HIS A 188 0.60 6.96 5.67
C HIS A 188 1.13 7.97 6.69
N VAL A 189 1.72 9.06 6.19
CA VAL A 189 2.36 10.08 7.03
C VAL A 189 1.37 10.85 7.92
N TRP A 190 0.14 11.08 7.45
CA TRP A 190 -0.85 11.90 8.18
C TRP A 190 -1.28 11.29 9.52
N PRO A 191 -1.60 9.98 9.64
CA PRO A 191 -1.78 9.34 10.94
C PRO A 191 -0.61 9.55 11.90
N ALA A 192 0.64 9.38 11.44
CA ALA A 192 1.82 9.59 12.27
C ALA A 192 1.96 11.06 12.72
N GLN A 193 1.79 12.02 11.81
CA GLN A 193 1.84 13.44 12.14
C GLN A 193 0.73 13.84 13.12
N ALA A 194 -0.50 13.40 12.88
CA ALA A 194 -1.66 13.68 13.73
C ALA A 194 -1.47 13.11 15.15
N ALA A 195 -1.00 11.87 15.24
CA ALA A 195 -0.65 11.20 16.49
C ALA A 195 0.39 12.00 17.30
N LEU A 196 1.47 12.44 16.66
CA LEU A 196 2.51 13.26 17.29
C LEU A 196 1.98 14.62 17.77
N HIS A 197 1.07 15.24 17.02
CA HIS A 197 0.41 16.48 17.43
C HIS A 197 -0.61 16.27 18.56
N ALA A 198 -1.14 15.06 18.71
CA ALA A 198 -2.05 14.67 19.78
C ALA A 198 -1.34 14.12 21.03
N GLY A 199 0.00 14.13 21.04
CA GLY A 199 0.82 13.73 22.18
C GLY A 199 1.06 12.22 22.32
N MET A 200 0.89 11.43 21.25
CA MET A 200 1.29 10.02 21.26
C MET A 200 2.82 9.90 21.39
N GLU A 201 3.29 8.98 22.22
CA GLU A 201 4.72 8.90 22.60
C GLU A 201 5.54 7.99 21.66
N HIS A 202 4.95 6.90 21.20
CA HIS A 202 5.64 5.86 20.43
C HIS A 202 5.10 5.79 19.01
N VAL A 203 5.60 6.66 18.13
CA VAL A 203 5.14 6.75 16.74
C VAL A 203 6.21 6.23 15.78
N VAL A 204 5.81 5.25 14.97
CA VAL A 204 6.55 4.73 13.82
C VAL A 204 5.81 5.11 12.55
N ASN A 205 6.52 5.61 11.55
CA ASN A 205 5.96 5.99 10.24
C ASN A 205 6.53 5.07 9.16
N ALA A 206 5.72 4.12 8.69
CA ALA A 206 6.09 3.17 7.66
C ALA A 206 5.96 3.80 6.27
N ILE A 207 7.10 4.13 5.66
CA ILE A 207 7.12 4.81 4.37
C ILE A 207 6.81 3.80 3.26
N PRO A 208 5.73 4.03 2.48
CA PRO A 208 5.23 3.05 1.50
C PRO A 208 6.00 3.07 0.17
N ASP A 209 6.65 4.19 -0.17
CA ASP A 209 7.23 4.43 -1.48
C ASP A 209 8.74 4.12 -1.53
N ASN A 210 9.24 3.81 -2.72
CA ASN A 210 10.66 3.59 -2.99
C ASN A 210 11.38 4.88 -3.45
N TRP A 211 10.64 5.95 -3.73
CA TRP A 211 11.20 7.25 -4.10
C TRP A 211 11.22 8.21 -2.91
N PRO A 212 12.41 8.66 -2.46
CA PRO A 212 12.52 9.60 -1.36
C PRO A 212 11.78 10.92 -1.64
N MET A 213 10.72 11.14 -0.86
CA MET A 213 9.89 12.34 -0.91
C MET A 213 9.62 12.88 0.49
N ALA A 214 9.73 14.21 0.66
CA ALA A 214 9.41 14.87 1.91
C ALA A 214 7.94 14.70 2.32
N LEU A 215 7.01 14.50 1.39
CA LEU A 215 5.61 14.15 1.68
C LEU A 215 5.49 13.05 2.74
N HIS A 216 6.40 12.07 2.75
CA HIS A 216 6.34 10.94 3.68
C HIS A 216 7.01 11.18 5.03
N LEU A 217 7.47 12.39 5.35
CA LEU A 217 8.16 12.70 6.60
C LEU A 217 7.22 13.14 7.73
N ALA A 218 7.41 12.59 8.93
CA ALA A 218 6.72 12.98 10.16
C ALA A 218 7.76 13.32 11.24
N GLU A 219 8.06 14.62 11.41
CA GLU A 219 9.07 15.09 12.37
C GLU A 219 8.75 14.60 13.79
N GLY A 220 9.63 13.78 14.38
CA GLY A 220 9.46 13.18 15.71
C GLY A 220 8.98 11.74 15.72
N ALA A 221 8.70 11.14 14.57
CA ALA A 221 8.51 9.69 14.44
C ALA A 221 9.83 9.00 14.06
N THR A 222 9.95 7.70 14.35
CA THR A 222 10.94 6.86 13.66
C THR A 222 10.34 6.35 12.36
N HIS A 223 11.09 6.46 11.27
CA HIS A 223 10.66 6.13 9.92
C HIS A 223 11.23 4.78 9.53
N THR A 224 10.40 3.92 8.95
CA THR A 224 10.87 2.64 8.42
C THR A 224 10.86 2.66 6.90
N ILE A 225 11.83 1.97 6.31
CA ILE A 225 12.11 1.99 4.87
C ILE A 225 12.26 0.57 4.33
N GLN A 226 11.73 0.35 3.12
CA GLN A 226 11.73 -0.97 2.46
C GLN A 226 12.98 -1.26 1.60
N THR A 227 13.73 -0.24 1.16
CA THR A 227 14.89 -0.44 0.27
C THR A 227 16.13 0.37 0.69
N HIS A 228 17.31 -0.11 0.28
CA HIS A 228 18.57 0.60 0.54
C HIS A 228 18.68 1.91 -0.25
N GLN A 229 18.14 1.97 -1.46
CA GLN A 229 18.16 3.20 -2.27
C GLN A 229 17.37 4.30 -1.56
N SER A 230 16.16 3.99 -1.09
CA SER A 230 15.35 5.00 -0.40
C SER A 230 15.98 5.36 0.93
N TYR A 231 16.54 4.39 1.66
CA TYR A 231 17.20 4.63 2.93
C TYR A 231 18.29 5.68 2.78
N MET A 232 19.18 5.52 1.79
CA MET A 232 20.24 6.50 1.54
C MET A 232 19.68 7.87 1.13
N GLY A 233 18.64 7.90 0.30
CA GLY A 233 18.02 9.15 -0.09
C GLY A 233 17.34 9.90 1.05
N TYR A 234 16.64 9.21 1.95
CA TYR A 234 16.07 9.81 3.16
C TYR A 234 17.16 10.21 4.16
N ARG A 235 18.19 9.36 4.34
CA ARG A 235 19.30 9.61 5.28
C ARG A 235 19.98 10.95 5.04
N ILE A 236 20.12 11.36 3.79
CA ILE A 236 20.72 12.65 3.39
C ILE A 236 19.69 13.70 2.92
N LEU A 237 18.39 13.39 3.01
CA LEU A 237 17.29 14.23 2.51
C LEU A 237 17.50 14.68 1.04
N ASN A 238 17.91 13.73 0.20
CA ASN A 238 18.38 13.99 -1.17
C ASN A 238 17.31 14.66 -2.04
N GLY A 239 17.58 15.90 -2.47
CA GLY A 239 16.70 16.68 -3.35
C GLY A 239 15.51 17.33 -2.64
N PHE A 240 15.46 17.31 -1.30
CA PHE A 240 14.30 17.84 -0.57
C PHE A 240 14.31 19.38 -0.44
N LYS A 241 15.38 20.04 -0.92
CA LYS A 241 15.46 21.51 -1.03
C LYS A 241 16.19 21.95 -2.30
N LYS A 242 15.81 21.35 -3.42
CA LYS A 242 16.39 21.61 -4.76
C LYS A 242 17.91 21.50 -4.77
N LYS A 243 18.62 22.64 -4.80
CA LYS A 243 20.09 22.73 -4.90
C LYS A 243 20.78 22.86 -3.54
N GLU A 244 20.03 23.05 -2.46
CA GLU A 244 20.60 23.21 -1.12
C GLU A 244 20.89 21.84 -0.49
N VAL A 245 22.04 21.73 0.17
CA VAL A 245 22.42 20.58 0.97
C VAL A 245 21.77 20.72 2.34
N LEU A 246 21.08 19.67 2.78
CA LEU A 246 20.38 19.64 4.06
C LEU A 246 21.23 18.91 5.12
N ASN A 247 20.96 19.22 6.39
CA ASN A 247 21.40 18.40 7.50
C ASN A 247 20.81 17.00 7.33
N PRO A 248 21.62 15.96 7.48
CA PRO A 248 21.16 14.61 7.25
C PRO A 248 20.25 14.17 8.40
N MET A 249 19.30 13.27 8.12
CA MET A 249 18.32 12.79 9.10
C MET A 249 19.02 12.08 10.28
N PRO A 250 18.59 12.28 11.54
CA PRO A 250 19.15 11.56 12.68
C PRO A 250 19.08 10.04 12.49
N ALA A 251 20.03 9.30 13.07
CA ALA A 251 20.15 7.86 12.84
C ALA A 251 19.03 7.08 13.54
N GLU A 252 18.57 7.58 14.69
CA GLU A 252 17.44 7.08 15.47
C GLU A 252 16.07 7.29 14.80
N ASP A 253 16.00 8.20 13.83
CA ASP A 253 14.76 8.56 13.14
C ASP A 253 14.53 7.73 11.87
N LEU A 254 15.49 6.92 11.42
CA LEU A 254 15.39 6.18 10.16
C LEU A 254 15.94 4.75 10.27
N VAL A 255 15.11 3.75 9.98
CA VAL A 255 15.44 2.33 10.07
C VAL A 255 15.11 1.63 8.76
N TYR A 256 16.07 0.87 8.22
CA TYR A 256 15.79 -0.08 7.15
C TYR A 256 15.19 -1.36 7.75
N THR A 257 14.01 -1.76 7.28
CA THR A 257 13.28 -2.92 7.81
C THR A 257 13.09 -4.03 6.78
N GLY A 258 13.21 -3.72 5.49
CA GLY A 258 12.77 -4.61 4.41
C GLY A 258 11.29 -4.42 4.07
N HIS A 259 10.75 -5.29 3.24
CA HIS A 259 9.44 -5.17 2.61
C HIS A 259 8.29 -5.42 3.59
N TYR A 260 7.21 -4.65 3.45
CA TYR A 260 6.02 -4.77 4.31
C TYR A 260 5.08 -5.84 3.76
N ILE A 261 5.30 -7.09 4.16
CA ILE A 261 4.54 -8.25 3.68
C ILE A 261 3.78 -8.91 4.83
N ASP A 262 2.57 -9.36 4.52
CA ASP A 262 1.65 -10.02 5.43
C ASP A 262 2.22 -11.35 5.95
N HIS A 263 1.90 -11.75 7.20
CA HIS A 263 2.41 -12.98 7.82
C HIS A 263 2.14 -14.20 6.95
N GLU A 264 0.92 -14.34 6.44
CA GLU A 264 0.49 -15.50 5.68
C GLU A 264 1.29 -15.71 4.40
N LEU A 265 1.79 -14.64 3.78
CA LEU A 265 2.67 -14.74 2.62
C LEU A 265 4.09 -15.09 3.06
N VAL A 266 4.65 -14.34 4.02
CA VAL A 266 6.03 -14.54 4.50
C VAL A 266 6.25 -15.96 5.03
N ALA A 267 5.30 -16.46 5.83
CA ALA A 267 5.38 -17.78 6.46
C ALA A 267 5.28 -18.93 5.45
N ASN A 268 4.78 -18.69 4.24
CA ASN A 268 4.55 -19.72 3.23
C ASN A 268 5.43 -19.56 1.98
N ILE A 269 6.37 -18.61 1.94
CA ILE A 269 7.20 -18.31 0.77
C ILE A 269 7.79 -19.57 0.12
N GLU A 270 8.45 -20.42 0.91
CA GLU A 270 9.12 -21.62 0.40
C GLU A 270 8.12 -22.61 -0.18
N LYS A 271 7.06 -22.92 0.59
CA LYS A 271 5.99 -23.82 0.18
C LYS A 271 5.30 -23.35 -1.10
N ASP A 272 4.95 -22.07 -1.15
CA ASP A 272 4.23 -21.50 -2.29
C ASP A 272 5.17 -21.45 -3.52
N CYS A 273 6.46 -21.12 -3.36
CA CYS A 273 7.44 -21.20 -4.46
C CYS A 273 7.59 -22.62 -5.00
N ASP A 274 7.72 -23.61 -4.12
CA ASP A 274 7.86 -25.02 -4.52
C ASP A 274 6.58 -25.51 -5.23
N ALA A 275 5.40 -25.07 -4.79
CA ALA A 275 4.14 -25.36 -5.48
C ALA A 275 4.10 -24.77 -6.91
N ARG A 276 4.59 -23.54 -7.11
CA ARG A 276 4.70 -22.92 -8.45
C ARG A 276 5.59 -23.74 -9.38
N LEU A 277 6.74 -24.19 -8.88
CA LEU A 277 7.68 -25.01 -9.64
C LEU A 277 7.12 -26.40 -9.94
N ALA A 278 6.44 -27.02 -8.98
CA ALA A 278 5.77 -28.29 -9.19
C ALA A 278 4.70 -28.21 -10.29
N ARG A 279 3.85 -27.17 -10.26
CA ARG A 279 2.84 -26.93 -11.32
C ARG A 279 3.48 -26.82 -12.70
N LYS A 280 4.53 -26.00 -12.83
CA LYS A 280 5.25 -25.82 -14.09
C LYS A 280 5.88 -27.13 -14.59
N LYS A 281 6.51 -27.90 -13.70
CA LYS A 281 7.13 -29.19 -14.02
C LYS A 281 6.11 -30.25 -14.45
N ASN A 282 4.93 -30.25 -13.83
CA ASN A 282 3.86 -31.21 -14.11
C ASN A 282 3.04 -30.83 -15.36
N GLY A 283 3.28 -29.67 -15.97
CA GLY A 283 2.50 -29.18 -17.10
C GLY A 283 1.07 -28.77 -16.72
N GLU A 284 0.84 -28.45 -15.45
CA GLU A 284 -0.43 -27.92 -14.96
C GLU A 284 -0.68 -26.49 -15.47
N PRO A 285 -1.94 -26.01 -15.50
CA PRO A 285 -2.24 -24.65 -15.94
C PRO A 285 -1.44 -23.62 -15.15
N MET A 286 -0.69 -22.77 -15.86
CA MET A 286 0.03 -21.66 -15.25
C MET A 286 -0.94 -20.54 -14.85
N ARG A 287 -0.86 -20.11 -13.60
CA ARG A 287 -1.84 -19.21 -12.98
C ARG A 287 -1.33 -17.77 -12.97
N PHE A 288 -1.99 -16.91 -13.73
CA PHE A 288 -1.67 -15.49 -13.80
C PHE A 288 -2.65 -14.68 -12.96
N LEU A 289 -2.15 -13.98 -11.94
CA LEU A 289 -2.93 -13.04 -11.15
C LEU A 289 -2.79 -11.64 -11.73
N MET A 290 -3.90 -11.07 -12.17
CA MET A 290 -3.99 -9.75 -12.77
C MET A 290 -4.65 -8.83 -11.74
N SER A 291 -3.86 -7.96 -11.11
CA SER A 291 -4.37 -6.96 -10.17
C SER A 291 -4.64 -5.66 -10.91
N ILE A 292 -5.89 -5.48 -11.34
CA ILE A 292 -6.34 -4.32 -12.09
C ILE A 292 -6.70 -3.24 -11.07
N GLY A 293 -5.74 -2.35 -10.80
CA GLY A 293 -5.86 -1.29 -9.80
C GLY A 293 -7.04 -0.32 -10.04
N GLY A 294 -7.31 0.50 -9.02
CA GLY A 294 -8.55 1.25 -8.84
C GLY A 294 -8.84 2.44 -9.76
N ALA A 295 -8.54 2.37 -11.04
CA ALA A 295 -8.92 3.43 -11.99
C ALA A 295 -9.14 2.94 -13.43
N GLY A 296 -9.08 1.64 -13.70
CA GLY A 296 -9.13 1.11 -15.07
C GLY A 296 -7.96 1.58 -15.95
N ALA A 297 -6.93 2.19 -15.35
CA ALA A 297 -5.69 2.50 -16.04
C ALA A 297 -5.14 1.21 -16.65
N GLN A 298 -4.72 1.29 -17.91
CA GLN A 298 -4.19 0.15 -18.67
C GLN A 298 -5.23 -0.92 -19.05
N ARG A 299 -6.53 -0.60 -19.07
CA ARG A 299 -7.58 -1.51 -19.56
C ARG A 299 -7.22 -2.17 -20.90
N GLU A 300 -6.78 -1.38 -21.88
CA GLU A 300 -6.40 -1.87 -23.21
C GLU A 300 -5.28 -2.92 -23.15
N LEU A 301 -4.31 -2.73 -22.25
CA LEU A 301 -3.21 -3.68 -22.02
C LEU A 301 -3.75 -4.97 -21.40
N PHE A 302 -4.58 -4.88 -20.36
CA PHE A 302 -5.19 -6.06 -19.75
C PHE A 302 -6.08 -6.82 -20.73
N ALA A 303 -6.86 -6.12 -21.56
CA ALA A 303 -7.66 -6.74 -22.60
C ALA A 303 -6.79 -7.48 -23.64
N ALA A 304 -5.67 -6.88 -24.05
CA ALA A 304 -4.72 -7.52 -24.97
C ALA A 304 -4.07 -8.78 -24.35
N VAL A 305 -3.69 -8.72 -23.07
CA VAL A 305 -3.14 -9.86 -22.32
C VAL A 305 -4.15 -11.00 -22.21
N ILE A 306 -5.39 -10.70 -21.81
CA ILE A 306 -6.44 -11.72 -21.70
C ILE A 306 -6.66 -12.36 -23.07
N LYS A 307 -6.87 -11.56 -24.13
CA LYS A 307 -7.04 -12.08 -25.51
C LYS A 307 -5.91 -13.00 -25.95
N TYR A 308 -4.67 -12.65 -25.62
CA TYR A 308 -3.50 -13.46 -25.93
C TYR A 308 -3.48 -14.79 -25.16
N LEU A 309 -3.94 -14.79 -23.90
CA LEU A 309 -3.97 -15.98 -23.04
C LEU A 309 -5.18 -16.89 -23.29
N LEU A 310 -6.26 -16.41 -23.93
CA LEU A 310 -7.48 -17.19 -24.18
C LEU A 310 -7.24 -18.56 -24.84
N PRO A 311 -6.40 -18.70 -25.89
CA PRO A 311 -6.08 -20.01 -26.45
C PRO A 311 -5.41 -20.95 -25.45
N ALA A 312 -4.50 -20.44 -24.61
CA ALA A 312 -3.84 -21.24 -23.57
C ALA A 312 -4.81 -21.64 -22.46
N VAL A 313 -5.75 -20.76 -22.09
CA VAL A 313 -6.83 -21.07 -21.14
C VAL A 313 -7.75 -22.17 -21.68
N LYS A 314 -8.21 -22.04 -22.93
CA LYS A 314 -9.04 -23.05 -23.61
C LYS A 314 -8.32 -24.41 -23.73
N ALA A 315 -6.99 -24.39 -23.86
CA ALA A 315 -6.14 -25.58 -23.90
C ALA A 315 -5.71 -26.10 -22.52
N LYS A 316 -6.21 -25.53 -21.41
CA LYS A 316 -5.85 -25.89 -20.03
C LYS A 316 -4.34 -25.77 -19.73
N LYS A 317 -3.68 -24.82 -20.38
CA LYS A 317 -2.26 -24.47 -20.16
C LYS A 317 -2.09 -23.21 -19.31
N ALA A 318 -3.15 -22.41 -19.16
CA ALA A 318 -3.16 -21.22 -18.32
C ALA A 318 -4.49 -21.10 -17.57
N ALA A 319 -4.45 -20.43 -16.42
CA ALA A 319 -5.62 -19.97 -15.69
C ALA A 319 -5.41 -18.51 -15.28
N LEU A 320 -6.49 -17.72 -15.24
CA LEU A 320 -6.42 -16.28 -14.95
C LEU A 320 -7.20 -15.95 -13.69
N TYR A 321 -6.59 -15.18 -12.78
CA TYR A 321 -7.29 -14.53 -11.68
C TYR A 321 -7.35 -13.04 -11.99
N VAL A 322 -8.54 -12.50 -12.23
CA VAL A 322 -8.75 -11.10 -12.61
C VAL A 322 -9.39 -10.37 -11.45
N ASN A 323 -8.61 -9.67 -10.63
CA ASN A 323 -9.14 -8.84 -9.55
C ASN A 323 -9.26 -7.38 -10.02
N VAL A 324 -10.48 -6.86 -10.08
CA VAL A 324 -10.79 -5.46 -10.46
C VAL A 324 -11.02 -4.54 -9.25
N GLY A 325 -10.72 -5.01 -8.04
CA GLY A 325 -10.88 -4.26 -6.80
C GLY A 325 -12.34 -3.90 -6.52
N ASP A 326 -12.60 -2.65 -6.12
CA ASP A 326 -13.95 -2.08 -5.91
C ASP A 326 -14.56 -1.43 -7.16
N TYR A 327 -13.95 -1.60 -8.35
CA TYR A 327 -14.36 -0.94 -9.59
C TYR A 327 -15.07 -1.88 -10.58
N LYS A 328 -16.33 -2.23 -10.32
CA LYS A 328 -17.13 -3.13 -11.19
C LYS A 328 -17.16 -2.69 -12.65
N ALA A 329 -17.20 -1.38 -12.90
CA ALA A 329 -17.21 -0.83 -14.25
C ALA A 329 -16.02 -1.28 -15.11
N VAL A 330 -14.86 -1.56 -14.50
CA VAL A 330 -13.68 -2.07 -15.20
C VAL A 330 -13.92 -3.48 -15.73
N TRP A 331 -14.57 -4.34 -14.95
CA TRP A 331 -14.99 -5.66 -15.42
C TRP A 331 -15.99 -5.56 -16.58
N ASP A 332 -17.01 -4.71 -16.42
CA ASP A 332 -18.04 -4.51 -17.45
C ASP A 332 -17.44 -3.95 -18.76
N GLU A 333 -16.37 -3.15 -18.69
CA GLU A 333 -15.61 -2.71 -19.85
C GLU A 333 -14.76 -3.82 -20.48
N LEU A 334 -14.10 -4.66 -19.68
CA LEU A 334 -13.35 -5.81 -20.18
C LEU A 334 -14.24 -6.80 -20.94
N CYS A 335 -15.45 -7.06 -20.44
CA CYS A 335 -16.44 -7.91 -21.12
C CYS A 335 -16.94 -7.28 -22.44
N ARG A 336 -16.96 -5.95 -22.55
CA ARG A 336 -17.25 -5.27 -23.83
C ARG A 336 -16.10 -5.41 -24.83
N ASP A 337 -14.85 -5.29 -24.36
CA ASP A 337 -13.66 -5.41 -25.19
C ASP A 337 -13.37 -6.87 -25.60
N ILE A 338 -13.86 -7.84 -24.82
CA ILE A 338 -13.72 -9.29 -25.01
C ILE A 338 -15.10 -9.96 -24.82
N PRO A 339 -15.92 -10.04 -25.88
CA PRO A 339 -17.30 -10.53 -25.76
C PRO A 339 -17.43 -11.93 -25.14
N GLU A 340 -16.49 -12.83 -25.40
CA GLU A 340 -16.49 -14.19 -24.84
C GLU A 340 -16.08 -14.26 -23.36
N LEU A 341 -15.54 -13.18 -22.77
CA LEU A 341 -14.98 -13.19 -21.41
C LEU A 341 -16.04 -13.51 -20.35
N ALA A 342 -17.23 -12.92 -20.46
CA ALA A 342 -18.29 -13.12 -19.47
C ALA A 342 -18.78 -14.57 -19.44
N GLU A 343 -18.82 -15.24 -20.60
CA GLU A 343 -19.34 -16.61 -20.72
C GLU A 343 -18.34 -17.66 -20.21
N ILE A 344 -17.04 -17.40 -20.34
CA ILE A 344 -15.97 -18.34 -19.98
C ILE A 344 -15.40 -18.11 -18.57
N SER A 345 -15.85 -17.07 -17.86
CA SER A 345 -15.32 -16.71 -16.55
C SER A 345 -16.26 -17.14 -15.43
N THR A 346 -15.70 -17.64 -14.34
CA THR A 346 -16.39 -17.79 -13.06
C THR A 346 -16.24 -16.50 -12.25
N THR A 347 -17.35 -15.92 -11.81
CA THR A 347 -17.33 -14.67 -11.03
C THR A 347 -17.47 -14.94 -9.54
N HIS A 348 -16.57 -14.35 -8.75
CA HIS A 348 -16.54 -14.35 -7.29
C HIS A 348 -16.84 -12.93 -6.81
N PHE A 349 -18.07 -12.47 -7.05
CA PHE A 349 -18.44 -11.06 -6.93
C PHE A 349 -19.23 -10.78 -5.65
N ASN A 350 -18.65 -9.94 -4.78
CA ASN A 350 -19.25 -9.47 -3.53
C ASN A 350 -19.72 -10.61 -2.61
N ASP A 351 -19.04 -11.75 -2.70
CA ASP A 351 -19.18 -12.90 -1.82
C ASP A 351 -17.80 -13.21 -1.24
N TRP A 352 -17.57 -12.69 -0.03
CA TRP A 352 -16.28 -12.84 0.64
C TRP A 352 -16.03 -14.28 1.10
N ALA A 353 -17.10 -15.02 1.47
CA ALA A 353 -16.96 -16.41 1.89
C ALA A 353 -16.52 -17.29 0.70
N ASP A 354 -17.15 -17.11 -0.46
CA ASP A 354 -16.77 -17.78 -1.70
C ASP A 354 -15.35 -17.40 -2.16
N THR A 355 -14.97 -16.11 -2.07
CA THR A 355 -13.59 -15.68 -2.38
C THR A 355 -12.55 -16.34 -1.47
N ASN A 356 -12.83 -16.43 -0.16
CA ASN A 356 -11.94 -17.12 0.79
C ASN A 356 -11.86 -18.61 0.50
N ALA A 357 -13.01 -19.26 0.27
CA ALA A 357 -13.06 -20.69 -0.06
C ALA A 357 -12.23 -20.98 -1.32
N PHE A 358 -12.45 -20.22 -2.39
CA PHE A 358 -11.66 -20.33 -3.61
C PHE A 358 -10.15 -20.13 -3.35
N ALA A 359 -9.78 -19.08 -2.61
CA ALA A 359 -8.38 -18.78 -2.35
C ALA A 359 -7.68 -19.91 -1.55
N GLN A 360 -8.39 -20.54 -0.59
CA GLN A 360 -7.86 -21.68 0.17
C GLN A 360 -7.78 -22.94 -0.69
N ASP A 361 -8.84 -23.29 -1.40
CA ASP A 361 -8.90 -24.49 -2.24
C ASP A 361 -7.84 -24.43 -3.35
N ALA A 362 -7.63 -23.26 -3.95
CA ALA A 362 -6.65 -23.05 -5.01
C ALA A 362 -5.20 -23.29 -4.57
N ILE A 363 -4.87 -23.26 -3.27
CA ILE A 363 -3.49 -23.50 -2.79
C ILE A 363 -3.02 -24.91 -3.15
N VAL A 364 -3.91 -25.89 -3.06
CA VAL A 364 -3.60 -27.32 -3.31
C VAL A 364 -4.39 -27.91 -4.49
N GLY A 365 -5.53 -27.31 -4.84
CA GLY A 365 -6.41 -27.76 -5.90
C GLY A 365 -5.93 -27.33 -7.28
N ASN A 366 -6.43 -28.02 -8.31
CA ASN A 366 -6.27 -27.62 -9.70
C ASN A 366 -7.18 -26.45 -10.01
N VAL A 367 -6.68 -25.50 -10.80
CA VAL A 367 -7.47 -24.34 -11.22
C VAL A 367 -7.35 -24.18 -12.73
N GLU A 368 -8.49 -24.08 -13.39
CA GLU A 368 -8.63 -23.93 -14.84
C GLU A 368 -9.55 -22.75 -15.14
N GLY A 369 -9.46 -22.19 -16.35
CA GLY A 369 -10.37 -21.13 -16.77
C GLY A 369 -9.99 -19.74 -16.25
N ILE A 370 -10.98 -18.85 -16.20
CA ILE A 370 -10.84 -17.47 -15.77
C ILE A 370 -11.71 -17.25 -14.54
N HIS A 371 -11.13 -16.72 -13.47
CA HIS A 371 -11.81 -16.37 -12.24
C HIS A 371 -11.76 -14.87 -12.03
N ALA A 372 -12.91 -14.21 -11.95
CA ALA A 372 -13.02 -12.77 -11.80
C ALA A 372 -13.46 -12.39 -10.39
N PHE A 373 -12.80 -11.41 -9.79
CA PHE A 373 -13.03 -10.96 -8.42
C PHE A 373 -13.36 -9.47 -8.38
N TRP A 374 -14.42 -9.13 -7.67
CA TRP A 374 -14.86 -7.76 -7.40
C TRP A 374 -15.58 -7.73 -6.06
N HIS A 375 -15.30 -6.72 -5.24
CA HIS A 375 -15.97 -6.52 -3.95
C HIS A 375 -16.26 -5.04 -3.74
N GLU A 376 -17.49 -4.69 -3.34
CA GLU A 376 -17.82 -3.30 -3.00
C GLU A 376 -17.06 -2.84 -1.75
N ASN A 377 -16.85 -3.78 -0.81
CA ASN A 377 -16.02 -3.54 0.36
C ASN A 377 -14.55 -3.45 -0.05
N ILE A 378 -13.93 -2.31 0.25
CA ILE A 378 -12.53 -2.04 -0.09
C ILE A 378 -11.54 -2.97 0.61
N PHE A 379 -11.82 -3.43 1.84
CA PHE A 379 -10.93 -4.35 2.54
C PHE A 379 -10.89 -5.70 1.81
N GLU A 380 -12.06 -6.21 1.44
CA GLU A 380 -12.20 -7.45 0.66
C GLU A 380 -11.54 -7.31 -0.71
N ALA A 381 -11.77 -6.20 -1.40
CA ALA A 381 -11.16 -5.88 -2.69
C ALA A 381 -9.61 -5.89 -2.64
N VAL A 382 -9.02 -5.29 -1.60
CA VAL A 382 -7.57 -5.21 -1.43
C VAL A 382 -6.97 -6.54 -0.97
N TYR A 383 -7.60 -7.18 0.01
CA TYR A 383 -7.09 -8.39 0.66
C TYR A 383 -7.24 -9.62 -0.23
N CYS A 384 -8.26 -9.65 -1.11
CA CYS A 384 -8.43 -10.67 -2.14
C CYS A 384 -7.14 -10.91 -2.94
N THR A 385 -6.44 -9.85 -3.37
CA THR A 385 -5.14 -9.99 -4.06
C THR A 385 -4.09 -10.70 -3.20
N ASN A 386 -4.00 -10.41 -1.90
CA ASN A 386 -3.02 -11.06 -1.01
C ASN A 386 -3.31 -12.56 -0.89
N LEU A 387 -4.57 -12.93 -0.66
CA LEU A 387 -4.98 -14.32 -0.53
C LEU A 387 -4.70 -15.12 -1.81
N LEU A 388 -5.04 -14.54 -2.98
CA LEU A 388 -4.83 -15.17 -4.28
C LEU A 388 -3.36 -15.34 -4.67
N MET A 389 -2.43 -14.56 -4.10
CA MET A 389 -1.02 -14.68 -4.44
C MET A 389 -0.46 -16.06 -4.09
N ARG A 390 -0.92 -16.69 -3.01
CA ARG A 390 -0.43 -18.00 -2.54
C ARG A 390 -0.57 -19.10 -3.60
N SER A 391 -1.68 -19.08 -4.34
CA SER A 391 -1.98 -20.06 -5.37
C SER A 391 -1.59 -19.64 -6.79
N ALA A 392 -1.28 -18.35 -7.02
CA ALA A 392 -0.86 -17.82 -8.31
C ALA A 392 0.63 -18.08 -8.60
N ASP A 393 0.99 -18.19 -9.88
CA ASP A 393 2.37 -18.40 -10.33
C ASP A 393 3.09 -17.09 -10.67
N VAL A 394 2.38 -16.18 -11.34
CA VAL A 394 2.93 -14.88 -11.75
C VAL A 394 1.91 -13.77 -11.48
N LEU A 395 2.38 -12.69 -10.87
CA LEU A 395 1.60 -11.47 -10.66
C LEU A 395 1.84 -10.47 -11.79
N LEU A 396 0.78 -10.07 -12.49
CA LEU A 396 0.76 -8.97 -13.43
C LEU A 396 0.27 -7.73 -12.71
N THR A 397 1.13 -6.72 -12.61
CA THR A 397 0.81 -5.50 -11.87
C THR A 397 1.69 -4.33 -12.31
N LYS A 398 1.28 -3.11 -11.97
CA LYS A 398 2.15 -1.93 -12.05
C LYS A 398 3.20 -1.96 -10.93
N PRO A 399 4.38 -1.35 -11.11
CA PRO A 399 5.48 -1.43 -10.16
C PRO A 399 5.32 -0.52 -8.93
N SER A 400 4.14 -0.51 -8.31
CA SER A 400 3.86 0.25 -7.09
C SER A 400 4.07 -0.62 -5.85
N GLU A 401 3.12 -0.62 -4.91
CA GLU A 401 3.19 -1.33 -3.62
C GLU A 401 3.29 -2.84 -3.79
N LEU A 402 2.76 -3.39 -4.89
CA LEU A 402 2.88 -4.81 -5.21
C LEU A 402 4.28 -5.21 -5.72
N ALA A 403 5.17 -4.25 -5.99
CA ALA A 403 6.55 -4.54 -6.38
C ALA A 403 7.36 -5.24 -5.28
N PHE A 404 6.93 -5.12 -4.02
CA PHE A 404 7.64 -5.68 -2.87
C PHE A 404 7.24 -7.13 -2.54
N TYR A 405 6.14 -7.62 -3.12
CA TYR A 405 5.54 -8.89 -2.74
C TYR A 405 6.35 -10.11 -3.24
N PRO A 406 6.48 -11.18 -2.43
CA PRO A 406 7.34 -12.33 -2.70
C PRO A 406 6.67 -13.35 -3.66
N ILE A 407 6.33 -12.87 -4.85
CA ILE A 407 5.79 -13.66 -5.97
C ILE A 407 6.57 -13.28 -7.24
N PRO A 408 6.78 -14.20 -8.21
CA PRO A 408 7.29 -13.82 -9.51
C PRO A 408 6.41 -12.74 -10.16
N LYS A 409 7.00 -11.60 -10.54
CA LYS A 409 6.26 -10.43 -11.02
C LYS A 409 6.57 -10.12 -12.48
N LEU A 410 5.51 -9.82 -13.23
CA LEU A 410 5.58 -9.18 -14.54
C LEU A 410 5.07 -7.74 -14.38
N PHE A 411 5.97 -6.77 -14.56
CA PHE A 411 5.59 -5.36 -14.43
C PHE A 411 5.03 -4.78 -15.72
N LEU A 412 3.83 -4.23 -15.59
CA LEU A 412 3.18 -3.42 -16.59
C LEU A 412 3.64 -1.96 -16.46
N LYS A 413 3.45 -1.17 -17.52
CA LYS A 413 3.76 0.26 -17.55
C LYS A 413 3.24 0.99 -16.30
N ARG A 414 4.07 1.85 -15.71
CA ARG A 414 3.69 2.68 -14.56
C ARG A 414 2.70 3.80 -14.91
N ILE A 415 2.04 4.33 -13.89
CA ILE A 415 1.18 5.53 -13.98
C ILE A 415 1.93 6.74 -13.43
N GLY A 416 2.61 6.57 -12.29
CA GLY A 416 3.41 7.59 -11.64
C GLY A 416 4.90 7.44 -11.97
N GLY A 417 5.59 8.56 -12.26
CA GLY A 417 7.02 8.53 -12.59
C GLY A 417 7.92 7.98 -11.48
N HIS A 418 7.49 8.03 -10.22
CA HIS A 418 8.20 7.47 -9.07
C HIS A 418 8.11 5.94 -8.99
N GLU A 419 7.05 5.32 -9.52
CA GLU A 419 6.84 3.86 -9.48
C GLU A 419 7.91 3.08 -10.26
N LYS A 420 8.67 3.73 -11.17
CA LYS A 420 9.80 3.10 -11.88
C LYS A 420 10.81 2.46 -10.92
N TRP A 421 10.98 3.05 -9.74
CA TRP A 421 11.93 2.57 -8.73
C TRP A 421 11.49 1.24 -8.12
N GLY A 422 10.19 0.95 -8.07
CA GLY A 422 9.68 -0.36 -7.69
C GLY A 422 10.10 -1.46 -8.67
N ALA A 423 9.99 -1.20 -9.98
CA ALA A 423 10.40 -2.14 -11.03
C ALA A 423 11.90 -2.41 -10.97
N ILE A 424 12.72 -1.35 -10.88
CA ILE A 424 14.18 -1.45 -10.78
C ILE A 424 14.57 -2.29 -9.56
N HIS A 425 14.03 -1.97 -8.38
CA HIS A 425 14.38 -2.69 -7.15
C HIS A 425 14.02 -4.18 -7.23
N SER A 426 12.82 -4.50 -7.68
CA SER A 426 12.36 -5.89 -7.83
C SER A 426 13.18 -6.67 -8.87
N ALA A 427 13.58 -6.04 -9.97
CA ALA A 427 14.49 -6.64 -10.94
C ALA A 427 15.88 -6.93 -10.35
N GLU A 428 16.43 -6.01 -9.56
CA GLU A 428 17.71 -6.20 -8.84
C GLU A 428 17.62 -7.30 -7.77
N MET A 429 16.46 -7.43 -7.10
CA MET A 429 16.19 -8.52 -6.15
C MET A 429 15.97 -9.87 -6.86
N GLY A 430 15.73 -9.82 -8.17
CA GLY A 430 15.54 -10.98 -9.05
C GLY A 430 14.16 -11.62 -8.94
N ASP A 431 13.18 -10.95 -8.35
CA ASP A 431 11.83 -11.47 -8.15
C ASP A 431 10.75 -10.80 -9.04
N GLY A 432 11.17 -9.92 -9.95
CA GLY A 432 10.31 -9.35 -10.98
C GLY A 432 11.04 -9.04 -12.29
N SER A 433 10.25 -8.80 -13.34
CA SER A 433 10.74 -8.41 -14.65
C SER A 433 11.22 -6.95 -14.69
N LEU A 434 11.75 -6.53 -15.83
CA LEU A 434 11.78 -5.12 -16.18
C LEU A 434 10.36 -4.58 -16.37
N GLU A 435 10.19 -3.26 -16.34
CA GLU A 435 8.92 -2.63 -16.72
C GLU A 435 8.66 -2.83 -18.22
N CYS A 436 7.54 -3.46 -18.55
CA CYS A 436 7.08 -3.61 -19.93
C CYS A 436 6.29 -2.35 -20.34
N GLU A 437 6.88 -1.52 -21.19
CA GLU A 437 6.30 -0.22 -21.57
C GLU A 437 5.13 -0.31 -22.57
N ASP A 438 4.96 -1.46 -23.23
CA ASP A 438 3.94 -1.71 -24.24
C ASP A 438 3.40 -3.16 -24.26
N VAL A 439 2.39 -3.38 -25.10
CA VAL A 439 1.73 -4.68 -25.28
C VAL A 439 2.72 -5.73 -25.82
N PRO A 440 3.46 -5.51 -26.93
CA PRO A 440 4.40 -6.51 -27.45
C PRO A 440 5.39 -7.06 -26.41
N HIS A 441 6.05 -6.19 -25.64
CA HIS A 441 7.01 -6.62 -24.61
C HIS A 441 6.31 -7.39 -23.47
N THR A 442 5.11 -6.96 -23.09
CA THR A 442 4.29 -7.68 -22.11
C THR A 442 3.97 -9.10 -22.58
N LEU A 443 3.53 -9.25 -23.84
CA LEU A 443 3.19 -10.56 -24.42
C LEU A 443 4.43 -11.44 -24.61
N GLN A 444 5.59 -10.86 -24.93
CA GLN A 444 6.87 -11.57 -24.99
C GLN A 444 7.22 -12.19 -23.64
N MET A 445 7.09 -11.43 -22.54
CA MET A 445 7.36 -11.94 -21.20
C MET A 445 6.37 -13.04 -20.79
N ILE A 446 5.08 -12.90 -21.14
CA ILE A 446 4.08 -13.96 -20.91
C ILE A 446 4.45 -15.24 -21.67
N LYS A 447 4.86 -15.11 -22.94
CA LYS A 447 5.34 -16.23 -23.75
C LYS A 447 6.51 -16.94 -23.08
N LEU A 448 7.49 -16.18 -22.57
CA LEU A 448 8.64 -16.72 -21.85
C LEU A 448 8.21 -17.53 -20.62
N PHE A 449 7.27 -17.02 -19.82
CA PHE A 449 6.72 -17.74 -18.67
C PHE A 449 5.98 -19.03 -19.07
N LEU A 450 5.21 -19.01 -20.16
CA LEU A 450 4.47 -20.17 -20.65
C LEU A 450 5.38 -21.25 -21.24
N GLU A 451 6.39 -20.87 -22.02
CA GLU A 451 7.22 -21.79 -22.80
C GLU A 451 8.46 -22.29 -22.04
N GLU A 452 9.03 -21.48 -21.15
CA GLU A 452 10.29 -21.81 -20.47
C GLU A 452 10.10 -22.02 -18.95
N GLU A 453 10.84 -22.97 -18.40
CA GLU A 453 10.90 -23.20 -16.94
C GLU A 453 11.89 -22.27 -16.24
N ALA A 454 12.96 -21.87 -16.95
CA ALA A 454 14.11 -21.19 -16.37
C ALA A 454 13.75 -19.88 -15.67
N THR A 455 12.89 -19.06 -16.27
CA THR A 455 12.49 -17.75 -15.75
C THR A 455 11.70 -17.87 -14.45
N LEU A 456 10.68 -18.74 -14.41
CA LEU A 456 9.89 -18.97 -13.20
C LEU A 456 10.77 -19.54 -12.09
N LYS A 457 11.62 -20.52 -12.43
CA LYS A 457 12.57 -21.13 -11.50
C LYS A 457 13.51 -20.11 -10.90
N TYR A 458 14.13 -19.28 -11.73
CA TYR A 458 15.04 -18.23 -11.29
C TYR A 458 14.37 -17.28 -10.29
N MET A 459 13.17 -16.78 -10.61
CA MET A 459 12.45 -15.86 -9.71
C MET A 459 12.06 -16.54 -8.38
N CYS A 460 11.55 -17.76 -8.41
CA CYS A 460 11.24 -18.52 -7.19
C CYS A 460 12.48 -18.78 -6.31
N ASP A 461 13.62 -19.14 -6.92
CA ASP A 461 14.87 -19.36 -6.19
C ASP A 461 15.39 -18.05 -5.56
N ARG A 462 15.27 -16.92 -6.27
CA ARG A 462 15.61 -15.60 -5.75
C ARG A 462 14.70 -15.19 -4.59
N ILE A 463 13.40 -15.42 -4.69
CA ILE A 463 12.44 -15.17 -3.61
C ILE A 463 12.81 -15.97 -2.36
N LYS A 464 13.12 -17.26 -2.50
CA LYS A 464 13.58 -18.10 -1.36
C LYS A 464 14.88 -17.56 -0.75
N ALA A 465 15.85 -17.19 -1.57
CA ALA A 465 17.11 -16.59 -1.10
C ALA A 465 16.89 -15.25 -0.36
N ASN A 466 16.00 -14.40 -0.88
CA ASN A 466 15.63 -13.13 -0.28
C ASN A 466 14.86 -13.32 1.06
N LYS A 467 14.11 -14.42 1.22
CA LYS A 467 13.51 -14.77 2.51
C LYS A 467 14.58 -15.11 3.55
N VAL A 468 15.62 -15.86 3.18
CA VAL A 468 16.73 -16.19 4.10
C VAL A 468 17.47 -14.93 4.57
N SER A 469 17.58 -13.90 3.72
CA SER A 469 18.18 -12.61 4.13
C SER A 469 17.27 -11.73 4.98
N GLY A 470 16.01 -12.12 5.22
CA GLY A 470 15.02 -11.34 5.96
C GLY A 470 14.40 -10.21 5.15
N LEU A 471 14.54 -10.18 3.81
CA LEU A 471 14.06 -9.08 2.97
C LEU A 471 12.56 -8.83 3.14
N TYR A 472 11.77 -9.89 3.34
CA TYR A 472 10.31 -9.81 3.45
C TYR A 472 9.79 -9.68 4.88
N ASP A 473 10.67 -9.51 5.88
CA ASP A 473 10.28 -9.46 7.30
C ASP A 473 9.93 -8.04 7.78
N GLY A 474 9.86 -7.06 6.89
CA GLY A 474 9.75 -5.65 7.24
C GLY A 474 8.54 -5.31 8.09
N ALA A 475 7.37 -5.92 7.86
CA ALA A 475 6.20 -5.71 8.71
C ALA A 475 6.44 -6.18 10.16
N TYR A 476 7.12 -7.32 10.36
CA TYR A 476 7.50 -7.78 11.71
C TYR A 476 8.48 -6.83 12.37
N GLU A 477 9.49 -6.38 11.64
CA GLU A 477 10.50 -5.47 12.19
C GLU A 477 9.91 -4.12 12.57
N VAL A 478 8.93 -3.62 11.81
CA VAL A 478 8.16 -2.41 12.15
C VAL A 478 7.36 -2.60 13.45
N VAL A 479 6.64 -3.73 13.58
CA VAL A 479 5.87 -4.02 14.80
C VAL A 479 6.79 -4.17 16.02
N LYS A 480 7.88 -4.92 15.90
CA LYS A 480 8.88 -5.06 16.97
C LYS A 480 9.46 -3.70 17.36
N LEU A 481 9.78 -2.84 16.39
CA LEU A 481 10.30 -1.50 16.63
C LEU A 481 9.28 -0.62 17.39
N ALA A 482 8.01 -0.66 16.99
CA ALA A 482 6.94 0.09 17.64
C ALA A 482 6.75 -0.36 19.10
N MET A 483 6.73 -1.67 19.35
CA MET A 483 6.59 -2.24 20.70
C MET A 483 7.84 -2.04 21.57
N ALA A 484 9.04 -2.10 20.99
CA ALA A 484 10.29 -1.86 21.73
C ALA A 484 10.41 -0.40 22.19
N LYS A 485 9.86 0.57 21.44
CA LYS A 485 9.82 1.98 21.84
C LYS A 485 8.99 2.21 23.11
N LYS A 486 7.95 1.41 23.34
CA LYS A 486 7.13 1.46 24.54
C LYS A 486 7.87 0.97 25.79
N SER A 487 8.84 0.07 25.62
CA SER A 487 9.61 -0.50 26.73
C SER A 487 10.84 0.36 27.12
N LYS A 488 11.06 1.49 26.45
CA LYS A 488 12.15 2.44 26.70
C LYS A 488 11.59 3.70 27.32
#